data_AF-A0AB34K3E5-F1
#
_entry.id   AF-A0AB34K3E5-F1
#
_cell.length_a   1.000
_cell.length_b   1.000
_cell.length_c   1.000
_cell.angle_alpha   90.00
_cell.angle_beta   90.00
_cell.angle_gamma   90.00
#
_symmetry.space_group_name_H-M   'P 1'
#
loop_
_entity.id
_entity.type
_entity.pdbx_description
1 polymer ?
#
loop_
_entity_poly.entity_id
_entity_poly.type
_entity_poly.pdbx_seq_one_letter_code
_entity_poly.pdbx_strand_id
1 'polypeptide(L)'
;MEATDAAARTRKRLAEIEERVPWGAVKKSWVQRRSEWVKQLEQTPDAAALGPLLLSLENALKMESFSSAWTLHREGWRSRVVSAAHNLPLLEKAAIELEEAIQWDRILLDRGGRPLVQLSAGAACGTPVPPPLGEHDADAPPEPPEGVPRLAVNIMLLLRLLGVRNYEPSVVAMLLELTHRYTSDVLKDALVYSRMRQLRRRGANGAALVANEVVELQDTKLAVQGRTAHSWTPPPPREVISQQAAEVNNEPMPVLSKRPGICLPKPEACEPCARHLVARGIDEGMLSDAEDEAK
;
A
#
# COMPACT_ATOMS: atom_id res chain seq x y z
N MET A 1 -8.31 -45.31 3.51
CA MET A 1 -8.55 -44.00 4.16
C MET A 1 -7.33 -43.09 4.05
N GLU A 2 -6.10 -43.60 4.18
CA GLU A 2 -4.87 -42.77 4.04
C GLU A 2 -4.62 -42.23 2.62
N ALA A 3 -4.94 -43.01 1.57
CA ALA A 3 -4.74 -42.60 0.18
C ALA A 3 -5.63 -41.40 -0.24
N THR A 4 -6.90 -41.41 0.15
CA THR A 4 -7.85 -40.33 -0.16
C THR A 4 -7.48 -39.03 0.54
N ASP A 5 -6.89 -39.12 1.73
CA ASP A 5 -6.44 -37.97 2.52
C ASP A 5 -5.16 -37.34 1.94
N ALA A 6 -4.19 -38.16 1.50
CA ALA A 6 -2.97 -37.67 0.81
C ALA A 6 -3.30 -36.94 -0.51
N ALA A 7 -4.27 -37.43 -1.28
CA ALA A 7 -4.75 -36.77 -2.50
C ALA A 7 -5.40 -35.41 -2.19
N ALA A 8 -6.18 -35.31 -1.11
CA ALA A 8 -6.78 -34.05 -0.68
C ALA A 8 -5.73 -33.03 -0.23
N ARG A 9 -4.72 -33.46 0.55
CA ARG A 9 -3.60 -32.59 0.96
C ARG A 9 -2.81 -32.05 -0.23
N THR A 10 -2.49 -32.91 -1.19
CA THR A 10 -1.74 -32.51 -2.39
C THR A 10 -2.53 -31.48 -3.23
N ARG A 11 -3.85 -31.67 -3.39
CA ARG A 11 -4.72 -30.70 -4.07
C ARG A 11 -4.76 -29.36 -3.36
N LYS A 12 -4.97 -29.38 -2.03
CA LYS A 12 -5.00 -28.16 -1.22
C LYS A 12 -3.68 -27.39 -1.37
N ARG A 13 -2.54 -28.07 -1.28
CA ARG A 13 -1.23 -27.44 -1.45
C ARG A 13 -1.05 -26.83 -2.84
N LEU A 14 -1.48 -27.52 -3.90
CA LEU A 14 -1.40 -26.97 -5.26
C LEU A 14 -2.29 -25.73 -5.45
N ALA A 15 -3.46 -25.70 -4.84
CA ALA A 15 -4.33 -24.54 -4.84
C ALA A 15 -3.70 -23.36 -4.07
N GLU A 16 -3.11 -23.62 -2.89
CA GLU A 16 -2.40 -22.62 -2.11
C GLU A 16 -1.18 -22.04 -2.85
N ILE A 17 -0.41 -22.88 -3.56
CA ILE A 17 0.70 -22.40 -4.39
C ILE A 17 0.15 -21.50 -5.51
N GLU A 18 -0.93 -21.90 -6.18
CA GLU A 18 -1.54 -21.10 -7.25
C GLU A 18 -2.00 -19.72 -6.78
N GLU A 19 -2.67 -19.66 -5.63
CA GLU A 19 -3.21 -18.43 -5.06
C GLU A 19 -2.09 -17.46 -4.62
N ARG A 20 -0.98 -18.00 -4.10
CA ARG A 20 0.14 -17.20 -3.59
C ARG A 20 1.07 -16.69 -4.68
N VAL A 21 0.99 -17.22 -5.91
CA VAL A 21 1.87 -16.82 -7.02
C VAL A 21 1.32 -15.56 -7.72
N PRO A 22 2.09 -14.47 -7.81
CA PRO A 22 1.68 -13.27 -8.53
C PRO A 22 1.73 -13.49 -10.04
N TRP A 23 0.82 -12.85 -10.78
CA TRP A 23 0.73 -12.91 -12.24
C TRP A 23 2.03 -12.57 -12.98
N GLY A 24 2.91 -11.75 -12.37
CA GLY A 24 4.22 -11.42 -12.92
C GLY A 24 5.21 -12.60 -12.96
N ALA A 25 5.03 -13.59 -12.10
CA ALA A 25 5.88 -14.79 -11.99
C ALA A 25 5.39 -15.96 -12.87
N VAL A 26 4.25 -15.78 -13.55
CA VAL A 26 3.62 -16.78 -14.42
C VAL A 26 3.68 -16.36 -15.89
N LYS A 27 3.71 -17.32 -16.81
CA LYS A 27 3.63 -17.09 -18.26
C LYS A 27 2.26 -16.55 -18.65
N LYS A 28 2.20 -15.69 -19.67
CA LYS A 28 0.94 -15.11 -20.19
C LYS A 28 -0.06 -16.17 -20.68
N SER A 29 0.43 -17.30 -21.18
CA SER A 29 -0.39 -18.44 -21.62
C SER A 29 -1.14 -19.12 -20.48
N TRP A 30 -0.73 -18.92 -19.22
CA TRP A 30 -1.42 -19.50 -18.06
C TRP A 30 -2.76 -18.82 -17.79
N VAL A 31 -2.89 -17.53 -18.09
CA VAL A 31 -4.11 -16.74 -17.81
C VAL A 31 -5.35 -17.39 -18.43
N GLN A 32 -5.22 -17.90 -19.66
CA GLN A 32 -6.32 -18.58 -20.36
C GLN A 32 -6.56 -20.00 -19.86
N ARG A 33 -5.51 -20.68 -19.37
CA ARG A 33 -5.56 -22.09 -18.95
C ARG A 33 -5.91 -22.26 -17.47
N ARG A 34 -5.75 -21.23 -16.64
CA ARG A 34 -5.97 -21.26 -15.18
C ARG A 34 -7.36 -21.77 -14.82
N SER A 35 -8.40 -21.20 -15.41
CA SER A 35 -9.79 -21.52 -15.05
C SER A 35 -10.14 -22.99 -15.35
N GLU A 36 -9.59 -23.53 -16.43
CA GLU A 36 -9.72 -24.94 -16.78
C GLU A 36 -8.89 -25.84 -15.86
N TRP A 37 -7.66 -25.41 -15.51
CA TRP A 37 -6.79 -26.12 -14.58
C TRP A 37 -7.39 -26.21 -13.17
N VAL A 38 -7.96 -25.12 -12.65
CA VAL A 38 -8.62 -25.09 -11.33
C VAL A 38 -9.82 -26.04 -11.32
N LYS A 39 -10.66 -26.01 -12.36
CA LYS A 39 -11.77 -26.96 -12.51
C LYS A 39 -11.29 -28.41 -12.55
N GLN A 40 -10.19 -28.69 -13.24
CA GLN A 40 -9.59 -30.03 -13.27
C GLN A 40 -9.06 -30.45 -11.90
N LEU A 41 -8.47 -29.53 -11.13
CA LEU A 41 -7.97 -29.79 -9.78
C LEU A 41 -9.11 -30.16 -8.80
N GLU A 42 -10.25 -29.46 -8.90
CA GLU A 42 -11.43 -29.71 -8.08
C GLU A 42 -12.12 -31.04 -8.44
N GLN A 43 -12.22 -31.34 -9.74
CA GLN A 43 -12.91 -32.52 -10.25
C GLN A 43 -12.10 -33.81 -10.16
N THR A 44 -10.81 -33.74 -9.83
CA THR A 44 -9.91 -34.89 -9.79
C THR A 44 -9.78 -35.45 -8.36
N PRO A 45 -10.37 -36.62 -8.03
CA PRO A 45 -10.05 -37.35 -6.81
C PRO A 45 -8.83 -38.28 -6.97
N ASP A 46 -8.42 -38.58 -8.21
CA ASP A 46 -7.49 -39.64 -8.53
C ASP A 46 -6.02 -39.19 -8.61
N ALA A 47 -5.14 -40.02 -8.06
CA ALA A 47 -3.69 -39.85 -8.07
C ALA A 47 -3.09 -39.70 -9.48
N ALA A 48 -3.69 -40.37 -10.47
CA ALA A 48 -3.21 -40.39 -11.85
C ALA A 48 -3.28 -39.03 -12.55
N ALA A 49 -4.31 -38.23 -12.22
CA ALA A 49 -4.53 -36.94 -12.84
C ALA A 49 -3.87 -35.77 -12.08
N LEU A 50 -3.39 -35.98 -10.84
CA LEU A 50 -2.61 -34.97 -10.11
C LEU A 50 -1.21 -34.73 -10.67
N GLY A 51 -0.52 -35.79 -11.13
CA GLY A 51 0.81 -35.69 -11.76
C GLY A 51 0.88 -34.72 -12.95
N PRO A 52 0.01 -34.84 -13.98
CA PRO A 52 0.01 -33.91 -15.10
C PRO A 52 -0.41 -32.47 -14.69
N LEU A 53 -1.29 -32.32 -13.69
CA LEU A 53 -1.66 -31.00 -13.16
C LEU A 53 -0.45 -30.31 -12.50
N LEU A 54 0.34 -31.04 -11.71
CA LEU A 54 1.58 -30.56 -11.09
C LEU A 54 2.62 -30.12 -12.13
N LEU A 55 2.82 -30.93 -13.19
CA LEU A 55 3.72 -30.58 -14.30
C LEU A 55 3.24 -29.36 -15.08
N SER A 56 1.93 -29.19 -15.22
CA SER A 56 1.36 -28.04 -15.92
C SER A 56 1.53 -26.74 -15.13
N LEU A 57 1.44 -26.80 -13.79
CA LEU A 57 1.74 -25.68 -12.89
C LEU A 57 3.22 -25.30 -12.96
N GLU A 58 4.13 -26.28 -12.91
CA GLU A 58 5.57 -26.05 -13.05
C GLU A 58 5.91 -25.35 -14.37
N ASN A 59 5.34 -25.83 -15.48
CA ASN A 59 5.57 -25.23 -16.78
C ASN A 59 4.91 -23.83 -16.91
N ALA A 60 3.93 -23.50 -16.08
CA ALA A 60 3.31 -22.18 -16.07
C ALA A 60 4.22 -21.12 -15.45
N LEU A 61 5.02 -21.51 -14.46
CA LEU A 61 5.94 -20.63 -13.76
C LEU A 61 7.12 -20.24 -14.67
N LYS A 62 7.58 -18.99 -14.54
CA LYS A 62 8.79 -18.52 -15.22
C LYS A 62 10.01 -19.13 -14.54
N MET A 63 11.07 -19.41 -15.31
CA MET A 63 12.32 -19.95 -14.76
C MET A 63 13.00 -18.98 -13.77
N GLU A 64 12.75 -17.68 -13.91
CA GLU A 64 13.22 -16.63 -12.99
C GLU A 64 12.63 -16.73 -11.57
N SER A 65 11.50 -17.44 -11.43
CA SER A 65 10.80 -17.67 -10.18
C SER A 65 11.44 -18.78 -9.34
N PHE A 66 12.30 -19.60 -9.95
CA PHE A 66 12.93 -20.74 -9.28
C PHE A 66 14.37 -20.44 -8.87
N SER A 67 14.86 -21.21 -7.91
CA SER A 67 16.29 -21.18 -7.54
C SER A 67 17.18 -21.61 -8.70
N SER A 68 18.42 -21.12 -8.75
CA SER A 68 19.40 -21.53 -9.77
C SER A 68 19.67 -23.05 -9.71
N ALA A 69 19.63 -23.64 -8.52
CA ALA A 69 19.80 -25.08 -8.31
C ALA A 69 18.63 -25.91 -8.87
N TRP A 70 17.42 -25.35 -8.94
CA TRP A 70 16.25 -26.03 -9.50
C TRP A 70 16.44 -26.40 -10.96
N THR A 71 17.12 -25.56 -11.76
CA THR A 71 17.31 -25.80 -13.19
C THR A 71 18.03 -27.12 -13.51
N LEU A 72 18.97 -27.53 -12.67
CA LEU A 72 19.70 -28.79 -12.79
C LEU A 72 18.87 -29.98 -12.27
N HIS A 73 18.06 -29.76 -11.24
CA HIS A 73 17.24 -30.80 -10.62
C HIS A 73 15.92 -31.07 -11.36
N ARG A 74 15.45 -30.09 -12.14
CA ARG A 74 14.15 -30.06 -12.81
C ARG A 74 13.86 -31.29 -13.64
N GLU A 75 14.77 -31.68 -14.54
CA GLU A 75 14.51 -32.81 -15.45
C GLU A 75 14.41 -34.12 -14.67
N GLY A 76 15.24 -34.32 -13.64
CA GLY A 76 15.13 -35.47 -12.74
C GLY A 76 13.84 -35.47 -11.92
N TRP A 77 13.39 -34.31 -11.44
CA TRP A 77 12.10 -34.16 -10.76
C TRP A 77 10.92 -34.46 -11.69
N ARG A 78 10.92 -33.93 -12.92
CA ARG A 78 9.86 -34.17 -13.91
C ARG A 78 9.74 -35.65 -14.25
N SER A 79 10.87 -36.35 -14.44
CA SER A 79 10.86 -37.80 -14.63
C SER A 79 10.25 -38.55 -13.43
N ARG A 80 10.57 -38.15 -12.19
CA ARG A 80 9.95 -38.75 -10.99
C ARG A 80 8.45 -38.52 -10.94
N VAL A 81 7.97 -37.32 -11.26
CA VAL A 81 6.53 -37.01 -11.27
C VAL A 81 5.79 -37.83 -12.32
N VAL A 82 6.39 -38.02 -13.51
CA VAL A 82 5.83 -38.88 -14.57
C VAL A 82 5.82 -40.35 -14.15
N SER A 83 6.90 -40.85 -13.53
CA SER A 83 7.01 -42.23 -13.07
C SER A 83 6.20 -42.53 -11.79
N ALA A 84 5.83 -41.51 -11.02
CA ALA A 84 5.03 -41.62 -9.80
C ALA A 84 3.52 -41.76 -10.07
N ALA A 85 3.11 -42.11 -11.30
CA ALA A 85 1.72 -42.37 -11.64
C ALA A 85 1.11 -43.37 -10.63
N HIS A 86 0.03 -42.96 -9.96
CA HIS A 86 -0.67 -43.70 -8.88
C HIS A 86 0.02 -43.75 -7.51
N ASN A 87 1.22 -43.18 -7.33
CA ASN A 87 1.91 -43.13 -6.04
C ASN A 87 1.74 -41.76 -5.36
N LEU A 88 0.65 -41.63 -4.60
CA LEU A 88 0.25 -40.41 -3.88
C LEU A 88 1.32 -39.81 -2.95
N PRO A 89 2.00 -40.57 -2.06
CA PRO A 89 2.98 -39.97 -1.16
C PRO A 89 4.22 -39.44 -1.91
N LEU A 90 4.54 -39.97 -3.08
CA LEU A 90 5.60 -39.42 -3.92
C LEU A 90 5.16 -38.11 -4.59
N LEU A 91 3.89 -37.98 -4.99
CA LEU A 91 3.35 -36.73 -5.54
C LEU A 91 3.25 -35.63 -4.48
N GLU A 92 2.89 -35.98 -3.24
CA GLU A 92 2.88 -35.04 -2.10
C GLU A 92 4.29 -34.49 -1.84
N LYS A 93 5.30 -35.37 -1.79
CA LYS A 93 6.71 -34.97 -1.69
C LYS A 93 7.15 -34.10 -2.86
N ALA A 94 6.77 -34.47 -4.09
CA ALA A 94 7.11 -33.69 -5.28
C ALA A 94 6.50 -32.28 -5.28
N ALA A 95 5.29 -32.11 -4.73
CA ALA A 95 4.65 -30.81 -4.57
C ALA A 95 5.34 -29.94 -3.51
N ILE A 96 5.82 -30.54 -2.42
CA ILE A 96 6.63 -29.85 -1.41
C ILE A 96 7.97 -29.42 -2.00
N GLU A 97 8.67 -30.31 -2.72
CA GLU A 97 9.92 -29.99 -3.42
C GLU A 97 9.74 -28.82 -4.41
N LEU A 98 8.59 -28.77 -5.10
CA LEU A 98 8.26 -27.65 -6.00
C LEU A 98 8.08 -26.34 -5.22
N GLU A 99 7.39 -26.36 -4.08
CA GLU A 99 7.18 -25.18 -3.25
C GLU A 99 8.48 -24.64 -2.66
N GLU A 100 9.39 -25.51 -2.21
CA GLU A 100 10.70 -25.15 -1.68
C GLU A 100 11.63 -24.59 -2.77
N ALA A 101 11.46 -25.04 -4.02
CA ALA A 101 12.23 -24.55 -5.15
C ALA A 101 11.84 -23.14 -5.61
N ILE A 102 10.63 -22.69 -5.27
CA ILE A 102 10.10 -21.36 -5.60
C ILE A 102 10.73 -20.31 -4.67
N GLN A 103 11.33 -19.27 -5.25
CA GLN A 103 11.91 -18.16 -4.48
C GLN A 103 10.82 -17.18 -4.02
N TRP A 104 10.03 -17.57 -3.00
CA TRP A 104 8.90 -16.79 -2.50
C TRP A 104 9.27 -15.35 -2.11
N ASP A 105 10.42 -15.15 -1.48
CA ASP A 105 10.89 -13.82 -1.09
C ASP A 105 11.12 -12.90 -2.28
N ARG A 106 11.63 -13.44 -3.40
CA ARG A 106 11.93 -12.66 -4.61
C ARG A 106 10.70 -12.43 -5.49
N ILE A 107 9.75 -13.36 -5.44
CA ILE A 107 8.50 -13.29 -6.20
C ILE A 107 7.51 -12.35 -5.52
N LEU A 108 7.49 -12.33 -4.18
CA LEU A 108 6.59 -11.49 -3.41
C LEU A 108 7.18 -10.11 -3.14
N LEU A 109 8.51 -9.95 -3.12
CA LEU A 109 9.17 -8.67 -2.80
C LEU A 109 9.98 -8.14 -3.99
N ASP A 110 9.91 -6.84 -4.24
CA ASP A 110 10.78 -6.12 -5.18
C ASP A 110 12.24 -6.10 -4.66
N ARG A 111 13.22 -5.71 -5.50
CA ARG A 111 14.65 -5.58 -5.13
C ARG A 111 14.90 -4.70 -3.90
N GLY A 112 13.94 -3.88 -3.51
CA GLY A 112 13.95 -3.06 -2.29
C GLY A 112 13.17 -3.63 -1.09
N GLY A 113 12.74 -4.90 -1.11
CA GLY A 113 12.04 -5.55 0.01
C GLY A 113 10.58 -5.13 0.20
N ARG A 114 9.94 -4.54 -0.82
CA ARG A 114 8.54 -4.11 -0.80
C ARG A 114 7.64 -5.16 -1.45
N PRO A 115 6.45 -5.48 -0.90
CA PRO A 115 5.55 -6.44 -1.52
C PRO A 115 5.09 -5.94 -2.90
N LEU A 116 5.24 -6.79 -3.93
CA LEU A 116 4.88 -6.49 -5.33
C LEU A 116 3.38 -6.43 -5.59
N VAL A 117 2.54 -6.81 -4.62
CA VAL A 117 1.10 -6.51 -4.63
C VAL A 117 0.90 -5.08 -4.14
N GLN A 118 1.22 -4.14 -5.03
CA GLN A 118 1.04 -2.72 -4.80
C GLN A 118 -0.41 -2.35 -5.12
N LEU A 119 -1.18 -1.93 -4.10
CA LEU A 119 -2.36 -1.09 -4.30
C LEU A 119 -1.89 0.23 -4.92
N SER A 120 -1.74 0.25 -6.24
CA SER A 120 -1.43 1.46 -6.98
C SER A 120 -2.67 2.35 -7.04
N ALA A 121 -2.68 3.37 -6.18
CA ALA A 121 -3.53 4.54 -6.34
C ALA A 121 -3.14 5.27 -7.64
N GLY A 122 -3.78 4.91 -8.77
CA GLY A 122 -3.50 5.56 -10.05
C GLY A 122 -3.68 4.71 -11.29
N ALA A 123 -4.74 3.90 -11.37
CA ALA A 123 -5.24 3.37 -12.63
C ALA A 123 -6.74 3.11 -12.51
N ALA A 124 -7.54 4.05 -13.00
CA ALA A 124 -8.92 3.76 -13.34
C ALA A 124 -8.92 2.82 -14.56
N CYS A 125 -8.91 1.52 -14.31
CA CYS A 125 -9.31 0.49 -15.28
C CYS A 125 -9.70 -0.79 -14.53
N GLY A 126 -11.00 -1.06 -14.51
CA GLY A 126 -11.67 -2.32 -14.16
C GLY A 126 -10.92 -3.29 -13.25
N THR A 127 -10.94 -3.05 -11.93
CA THR A 127 -10.93 -4.18 -11.00
C THR A 127 -12.28 -4.91 -11.14
N PRO A 128 -12.32 -6.22 -11.41
CA PRO A 128 -13.55 -6.98 -11.23
C PRO A 128 -13.90 -6.90 -9.74
N VAL A 129 -15.04 -6.29 -9.47
CA VAL A 129 -15.73 -6.39 -8.19
C VAL A 129 -15.81 -7.88 -7.85
N PRO A 130 -15.32 -8.33 -6.67
CA PRO A 130 -15.54 -9.70 -6.26
C PRO A 130 -17.05 -9.98 -6.28
N PRO A 131 -17.50 -11.15 -6.76
CA PRO A 131 -18.92 -11.48 -6.76
C PRO A 131 -19.50 -11.28 -5.35
N PRO A 132 -20.77 -10.84 -5.23
CA PRO A 132 -21.40 -10.69 -3.93
C PRO A 132 -21.23 -12.01 -3.19
N LEU A 133 -20.59 -11.95 -2.02
CA LEU A 133 -20.49 -13.07 -1.12
C LEU A 133 -21.91 -13.60 -0.96
N GLY A 134 -22.14 -14.80 -1.50
CA GLY A 134 -23.32 -15.57 -1.20
C GLY A 134 -23.44 -15.67 0.30
N GLU A 135 -24.67 -15.57 0.78
CA GLU A 135 -25.07 -15.82 2.16
C GLU A 135 -24.52 -17.18 2.60
N HIS A 136 -23.35 -17.18 3.23
CA HIS A 136 -22.83 -18.32 3.97
C HIS A 136 -22.16 -17.73 5.20
N ASP A 137 -22.88 -17.83 6.31
CA ASP A 137 -22.41 -17.61 7.66
C ASP A 137 -21.28 -18.60 7.97
N ALA A 138 -20.03 -18.23 7.66
CA ALA A 138 -18.83 -18.92 8.12
C ALA A 138 -17.63 -17.97 8.00
N ASP A 139 -16.93 -17.78 9.11
CA ASP A 139 -15.76 -16.92 9.33
C ASP A 139 -16.05 -15.41 9.46
N ALA A 140 -16.56 -15.05 10.64
CA ALA A 140 -16.36 -13.72 11.19
C ALA A 140 -14.86 -13.32 11.13
N PRO A 141 -14.52 -12.06 10.81
CA PRO A 141 -13.14 -11.58 10.90
C PRO A 141 -12.58 -11.91 12.29
N PRO A 142 -11.29 -12.27 12.41
CA PRO A 142 -10.68 -12.68 13.68
C PRO A 142 -11.08 -11.69 14.76
N GLU A 143 -11.77 -12.19 15.80
CA GLU A 143 -12.27 -11.33 16.85
C GLU A 143 -11.09 -10.52 17.44
N PRO A 144 -11.28 -9.21 17.64
CA PRO A 144 -10.22 -8.39 18.21
C PRO A 144 -9.82 -8.96 19.58
N PRO A 145 -8.53 -8.89 19.96
CA PRO A 145 -8.13 -9.18 21.34
C PRO A 145 -9.02 -8.37 22.31
N GLU A 146 -9.50 -9.02 23.36
CA GLU A 146 -10.48 -8.47 24.32
C GLU A 146 -10.12 -7.03 24.74
N GLY A 147 -11.04 -6.09 24.50
CA GLY A 147 -10.88 -4.67 24.86
C GLY A 147 -10.48 -3.72 23.73
N VAL A 148 -10.15 -4.20 22.53
CA VAL A 148 -9.79 -3.34 21.40
C VAL A 148 -10.97 -3.14 20.44
N PRO A 149 -11.37 -1.89 20.09
CA PRO A 149 -12.46 -1.67 19.13
C PRO A 149 -12.06 -2.14 17.72
N ARG A 150 -13.03 -2.65 16.94
CA ARG A 150 -12.82 -3.18 15.59
C ARG A 150 -12.07 -2.20 14.66
N LEU A 151 -12.38 -0.91 14.75
CA LEU A 151 -11.72 0.12 13.95
C LEU A 151 -10.22 0.27 14.28
N ALA A 152 -9.83 0.03 15.53
CA ALA A 152 -8.41 0.02 15.91
C ALA A 152 -7.68 -1.17 15.29
N VAL A 153 -8.30 -2.36 15.21
CA VAL A 153 -7.72 -3.51 14.48
C VAL A 153 -7.52 -3.20 13.00
N ASN A 154 -8.48 -2.50 12.37
CA ASN A 154 -8.35 -2.09 10.97
C ASN A 154 -7.21 -1.08 10.78
N ILE A 155 -7.03 -0.12 11.70
CA ILE A 155 -5.92 0.83 11.68
C ILE A 155 -4.57 0.10 11.85
N MET A 156 -4.49 -0.87 12.76
CA MET A 156 -3.28 -1.68 12.96
C MET A 156 -2.95 -2.52 11.70
N LEU A 157 -3.97 -3.07 11.05
CA LEU A 157 -3.81 -3.78 9.78
C LEU A 157 -3.33 -2.85 8.67
N LEU A 158 -3.88 -1.63 8.60
CA LEU A 158 -3.47 -0.61 7.63
C LEU A 158 -1.99 -0.23 7.82
N LEU A 159 -1.55 0.01 9.06
CA LEU A 159 -0.16 0.31 9.38
C LEU A 159 0.78 -0.82 8.94
N ARG A 160 0.36 -2.08 9.14
CA ARG A 160 1.10 -3.26 8.68
C ARG A 160 1.19 -3.34 7.15
N LEU A 161 0.12 -3.02 6.44
CA LEU A 161 0.10 -2.96 4.97
C LEU A 161 1.02 -1.86 4.42
N LEU A 162 1.14 -0.74 5.13
CA LEU A 162 2.07 0.34 4.81
C LEU A 162 3.54 0.02 5.16
N GLY A 163 3.81 -1.17 5.72
CA GLY A 163 5.15 -1.60 6.10
C GLY A 163 5.63 -1.08 7.46
N VAL A 164 4.77 -0.40 8.23
CA VAL A 164 5.11 0.09 9.58
C VAL A 164 4.89 -1.04 10.58
N ARG A 165 6.00 -1.66 11.02
CA ARG A 165 5.96 -2.79 11.96
C ARG A 165 6.03 -2.36 13.43
N ASN A 166 6.72 -1.26 13.72
CA ASN A 166 6.95 -0.77 15.07
C ASN A 166 6.34 0.64 15.21
N TYR A 167 5.36 0.79 16.10
CA TYR A 167 4.75 2.07 16.45
C TYR A 167 4.33 2.04 17.92
N GLU A 168 4.24 3.20 18.55
CA GLU A 168 3.71 3.34 19.91
C GLU A 168 2.18 3.10 19.90
N PRO A 169 1.60 2.36 20.86
CA PRO A 169 0.15 2.11 20.90
C PRO A 169 -0.69 3.39 20.94
N SER A 170 -0.16 4.48 21.51
CA SER A 170 -0.79 5.81 21.53
C SER A 170 -1.13 6.35 20.13
N VAL A 171 -0.36 5.96 19.10
CA VAL A 171 -0.61 6.36 17.70
C VAL A 171 -1.94 5.82 17.21
N VAL A 172 -2.31 4.60 17.58
CA VAL A 172 -3.59 3.99 17.18
C VAL A 172 -4.76 4.76 17.80
N ALA A 173 -4.63 5.15 19.07
CA ALA A 173 -5.63 5.98 19.75
C ALA A 173 -5.78 7.36 19.09
N MET A 174 -4.65 8.01 18.76
CA MET A 174 -4.64 9.30 18.06
C MET A 174 -5.30 9.22 16.67
N LEU A 175 -5.00 8.18 15.89
CA LEU A 175 -5.61 7.96 14.58
C LEU A 175 -7.10 7.65 14.68
N LEU A 176 -7.52 6.95 15.73
CA LEU A 176 -8.93 6.68 15.99
C LEU A 176 -9.69 7.97 16.31
N GLU A 177 -9.14 8.82 17.17
CA GLU A 177 -9.72 10.13 17.50
C GLU A 177 -9.80 11.03 16.25
N LEU A 178 -8.72 11.06 15.45
CA LEU A 178 -8.68 11.79 14.18
C LEU A 178 -9.80 11.32 13.24
N THR A 179 -9.96 10.02 13.07
CA THR A 179 -10.98 9.43 12.18
C THR A 179 -12.38 9.80 12.65
N HIS A 180 -12.63 9.73 13.95
CA HIS A 180 -13.92 10.08 14.54
C HIS A 180 -14.21 11.58 14.38
N ARG A 181 -13.25 12.45 14.71
CA ARG A 181 -13.42 13.90 14.58
C ARG A 181 -13.64 14.32 13.13
N TYR A 182 -12.85 13.78 12.20
CA TYR A 182 -12.99 14.08 10.77
C TYR A 182 -14.37 13.66 10.23
N THR A 183 -14.82 12.43 10.54
CA THR A 183 -16.12 11.95 10.05
C THR A 183 -17.29 12.69 10.69
N SER A 184 -17.21 13.00 11.99
CA SER A 184 -18.22 13.81 12.69
C SER A 184 -18.37 15.19 12.03
N ASP A 185 -17.26 15.85 11.73
CA ASP A 185 -17.30 17.19 11.12
C ASP A 185 -17.79 17.15 9.67
N VAL A 186 -17.36 16.16 8.87
CA VAL A 186 -17.88 15.97 7.50
C VAL A 186 -19.39 15.72 7.50
N LEU A 187 -19.90 14.92 8.44
CA LEU A 187 -21.33 14.64 8.55
C LEU A 187 -22.13 15.85 9.01
N LYS A 188 -21.60 16.69 9.93
CA LYS A 188 -22.23 17.96 10.31
C LYS A 188 -22.37 18.90 9.11
N ASP A 189 -21.32 19.04 8.31
CA ASP A 189 -21.35 19.87 7.10
C ASP A 189 -22.34 19.29 6.07
N ALA A 190 -22.38 17.96 5.92
CA ALA A 190 -23.32 17.29 5.03
C ALA A 190 -24.79 17.45 5.46
N LEU A 191 -25.08 17.45 6.78
CA LEU A 191 -26.42 17.74 7.30
C LEU A 191 -26.87 19.15 6.89
N VAL A 192 -26.00 20.15 7.05
CA VAL A 192 -26.28 21.53 6.62
C VAL A 192 -26.57 21.60 5.11
N TYR A 193 -25.80 20.90 4.28
CA TYR A 193 -26.04 20.84 2.84
C TYR A 193 -27.34 20.12 2.47
N SER A 194 -27.67 19.03 3.17
CA SER A 194 -28.92 18.31 2.97
C SER A 194 -30.13 19.21 3.28
N ARG A 195 -30.03 20.02 4.33
CA ARG A 195 -31.05 21.01 4.72
C ARG A 195 -31.20 22.11 3.67
N MET A 196 -30.09 22.65 3.15
CA MET A 196 -30.10 23.66 2.07
C MET A 196 -30.71 23.09 0.77
N ARG A 197 -30.39 21.84 0.44
CA ARG A 197 -30.95 21.12 -0.71
C ARG A 197 -32.46 20.92 -0.58
N GLN A 198 -32.94 20.49 0.59
CA GLN A 198 -34.36 20.33 0.88
C GLN A 198 -35.11 21.67 0.84
N LEU A 199 -34.53 22.73 1.42
CA LEU A 199 -35.09 24.09 1.36
C LEU A 199 -35.21 24.58 -0.10
N ARG A 200 -34.17 24.35 -0.92
CA ARG A 200 -34.18 24.70 -2.35
C ARG A 200 -35.21 23.89 -3.15
N ARG A 201 -35.35 22.58 -2.88
CA ARG A 201 -36.31 21.71 -3.58
C ARG A 201 -37.77 22.06 -3.27
N ARG A 202 -38.05 22.61 -2.10
CA ARG A 202 -39.42 22.81 -1.57
C ARG A 202 -39.94 24.25 -1.73
N GLY A 203 -39.12 25.16 -2.24
CA GLY A 203 -39.46 26.58 -2.45
C GLY A 203 -39.73 27.34 -1.13
N ALA A 204 -40.00 28.65 -1.22
CA ALA A 204 -40.17 29.55 -0.08
C ALA A 204 -41.34 29.20 0.89
N ASN A 205 -42.24 28.29 0.52
CA ASN A 205 -43.52 28.08 1.21
C ASN A 205 -43.60 26.78 2.05
N GLY A 206 -42.47 26.10 2.29
CA GLY A 206 -42.47 24.72 2.79
C GLY A 206 -41.83 24.49 4.16
N ALA A 207 -42.00 25.40 5.13
CA ALA A 207 -41.38 25.34 6.47
C ALA A 207 -41.94 24.25 7.43
N ALA A 208 -42.69 23.28 6.94
CA ALA A 208 -43.18 22.16 7.75
C ALA A 208 -42.11 21.06 7.83
N LEU A 209 -41.33 21.13 8.91
CA LEU A 209 -40.68 20.06 9.70
C LEU A 209 -40.57 18.69 8.98
N VAL A 210 -39.47 18.46 8.27
CA VAL A 210 -39.18 17.13 7.70
C VAL A 210 -38.36 16.36 8.73
N ALA A 211 -39.05 15.50 9.47
CA ALA A 211 -38.52 14.55 10.43
C ALA A 211 -37.58 13.47 9.84
N ASN A 212 -37.20 13.59 8.56
CA ASN A 212 -36.29 12.70 7.85
C ASN A 212 -35.20 13.52 7.15
N GLU A 213 -34.17 13.88 7.90
CA GLU A 213 -32.94 14.48 7.38
C GLU A 213 -32.13 13.38 6.69
N VAL A 214 -32.51 13.07 5.45
CA VAL A 214 -31.83 12.06 4.64
C VAL A 214 -30.61 12.70 3.96
N VAL A 215 -29.43 12.36 4.48
CA VAL A 215 -28.15 12.74 3.89
C VAL A 215 -27.90 11.89 2.65
N GLU A 216 -27.75 12.53 1.48
CA GLU A 216 -27.41 11.84 0.23
C GLU A 216 -25.90 11.83 -0.04
N LEU A 217 -25.46 10.97 -0.97
CA LEU A 217 -24.06 10.89 -1.41
C LEU A 217 -23.54 12.23 -1.97
N GLN A 218 -24.41 13.04 -2.56
CA GLN A 218 -24.02 14.36 -3.08
C GLN A 218 -23.67 15.34 -1.96
N ASP A 219 -24.41 15.30 -0.85
CA ASP A 219 -24.22 16.19 0.31
C ASP A 219 -22.87 15.87 1.00
N THR A 220 -22.54 14.58 1.13
CA THR A 220 -21.25 14.13 1.67
C THR A 220 -20.06 14.42 0.75
N LYS A 221 -20.22 14.25 -0.57
CA LYS A 221 -19.18 14.63 -1.55
C LYS A 221 -18.85 16.12 -1.49
N LEU A 222 -19.88 16.97 -1.42
CA LEU A 222 -19.70 18.41 -1.30
C LEU A 222 -19.00 18.80 0.01
N ALA A 223 -19.39 18.16 1.13
CA ALA A 223 -18.74 18.33 2.44
C ALA A 223 -17.25 17.98 2.40
N VAL A 224 -16.90 16.85 1.79
CA VAL A 224 -15.48 16.46 1.66
C VAL A 224 -14.72 17.44 0.75
N GLN A 225 -15.31 17.86 -0.38
CA GLN A 225 -14.66 18.81 -1.30
C GLN A 225 -14.40 20.17 -0.64
N GLY A 226 -15.38 20.72 0.09
CA GLY A 226 -15.21 21.98 0.80
C GLY A 226 -14.10 21.95 1.85
N ARG A 227 -13.94 20.82 2.56
CA ARG A 227 -12.89 20.67 3.58
C ARG A 227 -11.51 20.38 3.01
N THR A 228 -11.45 19.56 1.97
CA THR A 228 -10.18 19.18 1.32
C THR A 228 -9.45 20.42 0.82
N ALA A 229 -10.17 21.43 0.33
CA ALA A 229 -9.59 22.68 -0.17
C ALA A 229 -8.75 23.46 0.85
N HIS A 230 -9.05 23.36 2.15
CA HIS A 230 -8.41 24.19 3.19
C HIS A 230 -7.51 23.41 4.14
N SER A 231 -7.75 22.12 4.31
CA SER A 231 -7.06 21.34 5.34
C SER A 231 -6.10 20.29 4.74
N TRP A 232 -6.18 20.04 3.43
CA TRP A 232 -5.28 19.14 2.69
C TRP A 232 -4.66 19.92 1.54
N THR A 233 -3.38 20.24 1.64
CA THR A 233 -2.65 20.88 0.53
C THR A 233 -2.18 19.81 -0.45
N PRO A 234 -2.75 19.70 -1.66
CA PRO A 234 -2.16 18.85 -2.69
C PRO A 234 -0.78 19.41 -3.06
N PRO A 235 0.15 18.55 -3.54
CA PRO A 235 1.40 19.04 -4.08
C PRO A 235 1.09 20.01 -5.24
N PRO A 236 1.76 21.18 -5.31
CA PRO A 236 1.54 22.13 -6.39
C PRO A 236 1.87 21.47 -7.74
N PRO A 237 1.11 21.76 -8.80
CA PRO A 237 1.36 21.18 -10.11
C PRO A 237 2.74 21.61 -10.63
N ARG A 238 3.40 20.71 -11.37
CA ARG A 238 4.74 20.93 -11.92
C ARG A 238 4.85 22.22 -12.74
N GLU A 239 3.79 22.60 -13.45
CA GLU A 239 3.74 23.81 -14.26
C GLU A 239 3.95 25.07 -13.43
N VAL A 240 3.30 25.16 -12.26
CA VAL A 240 3.45 26.29 -11.34
C VAL A 240 4.87 26.35 -10.78
N ILE A 241 5.44 25.21 -10.37
CA ILE A 241 6.84 25.15 -9.91
C ILE A 241 7.80 25.53 -11.04
N SER A 242 7.54 25.10 -12.26
CA SER A 242 8.39 25.39 -13.42
C SER A 242 8.32 26.85 -13.85
N GLN A 243 7.16 27.49 -13.75
CA GLN A 243 6.99 28.93 -14.01
C GLN A 243 7.72 29.74 -12.94
N GLN A 244 7.52 29.41 -11.66
CA GLN A 244 8.24 30.06 -10.56
C GLN A 244 9.75 29.88 -10.70
N ALA A 245 10.21 28.68 -11.07
CA ALA A 245 11.62 28.41 -11.31
C ALA A 245 12.15 29.23 -12.48
N ALA A 246 11.39 29.39 -13.58
CA ALA A 246 11.79 30.24 -14.69
C ALA A 246 11.89 31.72 -14.28
N GLU A 247 10.96 32.22 -13.47
CA GLU A 247 10.99 33.58 -12.93
C GLU A 247 12.22 33.81 -12.04
N VAL A 248 12.52 32.88 -11.13
CA VAL A 248 13.71 32.95 -10.26
C VAL A 248 15.00 32.81 -11.06
N ASN A 249 15.02 31.92 -12.05
CA ASN A 249 16.20 31.68 -12.89
C ASN A 249 16.48 32.80 -13.91
N ASN A 250 15.56 33.77 -14.08
CA ASN A 250 15.83 34.96 -14.88
C ASN A 250 16.77 35.93 -14.16
N GLU A 251 16.86 35.86 -12.82
CA GLU A 251 17.82 36.67 -12.07
C GLU A 251 19.23 36.05 -12.22
N PRO A 252 20.21 36.80 -12.76
CA PRO A 252 21.55 36.27 -12.90
C PRO A 252 22.17 36.01 -11.52
N MET A 253 22.99 34.97 -11.43
CA MET A 253 23.67 34.66 -10.17
C MET A 253 24.52 35.85 -9.69
N PRO A 254 24.49 36.18 -8.38
CA PRO A 254 25.34 37.22 -7.82
C PRO A 254 26.83 36.94 -8.08
N VAL A 255 27.60 37.98 -8.36
CA VAL A 255 29.05 37.85 -8.54
C VAL A 255 29.68 37.41 -7.22
N LEU A 256 30.25 36.20 -7.22
CA LEU A 256 30.92 35.65 -6.04
C LEU A 256 32.26 36.34 -5.81
N SER A 257 32.60 36.58 -4.54
CA SER A 257 33.92 37.10 -4.17
C SER A 257 34.98 36.03 -4.45
N LYS A 258 36.14 36.43 -5.00
CA LYS A 258 37.28 35.53 -5.26
C LYS A 258 38.07 35.16 -3.99
N ARG A 259 37.70 35.73 -2.85
CA ARG A 259 38.38 35.46 -1.58
C ARG A 259 37.97 34.07 -1.11
N PRO A 260 38.92 33.19 -0.74
CA PRO A 260 38.56 31.92 -0.12
C PRO A 260 37.88 32.22 1.22
N GLY A 261 36.59 31.92 1.34
CA GLY A 261 35.81 32.20 2.55
C GLY A 261 34.31 32.10 2.33
N ILE A 262 33.57 32.19 3.43
CA ILE A 262 32.10 32.23 3.42
C ILE A 262 31.69 33.70 3.39
N CYS A 263 30.90 34.10 2.40
CA CYS A 263 30.28 35.42 2.38
C CYS A 263 29.08 35.41 3.34
N LEU A 264 29.22 36.07 4.48
CA LEU A 264 28.09 36.29 5.39
C LEU A 264 27.14 37.34 4.80
N PRO A 265 25.82 37.21 5.01
CA PRO A 265 24.91 38.32 4.74
C PRO A 265 25.26 39.52 5.63
N LYS A 266 24.74 40.70 5.31
CA LYS A 266 24.96 41.91 6.12
C LYS A 266 24.65 41.64 7.60
N PRO A 267 25.33 42.32 8.55
CA PRO A 267 25.14 42.07 9.98
C PRO A 267 23.68 42.26 10.45
N GLU A 268 22.91 43.11 9.77
CA GLU A 268 21.47 43.32 10.03
C GLU A 268 20.59 42.13 9.64
N ALA A 269 21.04 41.31 8.67
CA ALA A 269 20.34 40.10 8.21
C ALA A 269 20.98 38.81 8.75
N CYS A 270 22.10 38.92 9.45
CA CYS A 270 22.63 37.84 10.26
C CYS A 270 21.90 37.85 11.60
N GLU A 271 21.06 36.86 11.86
CA GLU A 271 20.61 36.56 13.23
C GLU A 271 21.84 36.17 14.05
N PRO A 272 22.37 37.04 14.93
CA PRO A 272 23.53 36.69 15.71
C PRO A 272 23.07 35.64 16.72
N CYS A 273 23.96 34.73 17.10
CA CYS A 273 23.78 33.90 18.30
C CYS A 273 23.94 34.77 19.57
N ALA A 274 23.34 35.97 19.60
CA ALA A 274 23.51 37.00 20.64
C ALA A 274 22.80 36.65 21.95
N ARG A 275 22.11 35.51 22.05
CA ARG A 275 21.52 35.07 23.31
C ARG A 275 22.51 34.35 24.24
N HIS A 276 23.77 34.16 23.82
CA HIS A 276 24.83 33.55 24.67
C HIS A 276 26.04 34.45 24.95
N LEU A 277 26.19 35.61 24.30
CA LEU A 277 27.36 36.49 24.52
C LEU A 277 27.17 37.50 25.66
N VAL A 278 25.93 37.91 25.97
CA VAL A 278 25.65 38.73 27.17
C VAL A 278 25.91 37.94 28.47
N ALA A 279 25.88 36.61 28.42
CA ALA A 279 26.23 35.75 29.55
C ALA A 279 27.75 35.59 29.78
N ARG A 280 28.61 36.15 28.91
CA ARG A 280 30.07 36.04 29.01
C ARG A 280 30.84 37.36 29.13
N GLY A 281 30.17 38.50 29.27
CA GLY A 281 30.81 39.76 29.71
C GLY A 281 32.02 40.16 28.87
N ILE A 282 31.91 40.12 27.54
CA ILE A 282 32.92 40.70 26.65
C ILE A 282 32.41 42.07 26.23
N ASP A 283 33.02 43.10 26.80
CA ASP A 283 32.72 44.52 26.56
C ASP A 283 32.81 44.87 25.08
N GLU A 284 31.90 45.74 24.61
CA GLU A 284 31.78 46.25 23.23
C GLU A 284 32.98 47.10 22.75
N GLY A 285 34.13 47.05 23.42
CA GLY A 285 35.28 47.91 23.18
C GLY A 285 36.27 47.45 22.10
N MET A 286 36.01 46.35 21.37
CA MET A 286 36.95 45.81 20.37
C MET A 286 36.45 45.91 18.91
N LEU A 287 35.29 46.53 18.67
CA LEU A 287 34.75 46.68 17.32
C LEU A 287 35.24 47.96 16.61
N SER A 288 35.84 48.92 17.32
CA SER A 288 36.35 50.17 16.74
C SER A 288 37.70 50.02 16.04
N ASP A 289 38.51 49.03 16.43
CA ASP A 289 39.92 48.99 16.00
C ASP A 289 40.12 48.29 14.65
N ALA A 290 39.07 47.66 14.09
CA ALA A 290 39.11 46.99 12.79
C ALA A 290 38.72 47.88 11.60
N GLU A 291 38.16 49.08 11.85
CA GLU A 291 37.82 50.03 10.77
C GLU A 291 39.04 50.88 10.34
N ASP A 292 40.07 51.01 11.19
CA ASP A 292 41.23 51.86 10.91
C ASP A 292 42.36 51.17 10.11
N GLU A 293 42.31 49.84 9.92
CA GLU A 293 43.35 49.09 9.20
C GLU A 293 43.04 48.89 7.68
N ALA A 294 42.01 49.58 7.18
CA ALA A 294 41.58 49.53 5.77
C ALA A 294 41.68 50.89 5.05
N LYS A 295 42.72 51.68 5.35
CA LYS A 295 43.04 52.92 4.64
C LYS A 295 44.45 52.91 4.05
#